data_AF-A0A2E0ST94-F1
#
_entry.id   AF-A0A2E0ST94-F1
#
_cell.length_a   1.000
_cell.length_b   1.000
_cell.length_c   1.000
_cell.angle_alpha   90.00
_cell.angle_beta   90.00
_cell.angle_gamma   90.00
#
_symmetry.space_group_name_H-M   'P 1'
#
loop_
_entity.id
_entity.type
_entity.pdbx_description
1 polymer ?
#
loop_
_entity_poly.entity_id
_entity_poly.type
_entity_poly.pdbx_seq_one_letter_code
_entity_poly.pdbx_strand_id
1 'polypeptide(L)'
;MKRRFLVLSAALAIAATALTGCSAESASDSESTESTGLTIKYVINGTLGDKSFIDSAARGLAEAEELGYTVKTVELGYDESTWESGLADAAAGEDYDILVAGSYSMSDYVGRVAPQYPDKKFWVYDAPPDYTGAVGCDNLCENVYSVTFKQNEGSYLVGFLVATLLADGSLPNAEGLTKAGIVGGQDIPVINDFIVGFTNGFVDAGGSESDVIVQYVGGDKAFNDPARGKEIASSMFDAGAAVVWGVAGGSGAGVMESAADHGLYSIGVDSDQYLTETDEALKATILTSMVKGVDAALLRAANLELEGALVYGAAENVGIAEGGVSLATENDNYATLVPASVAELVNEVYEAIKAGNVSIATAF
;
A
#
# COMPACT_ATOMS: atom_id res chain seq x y z
N MET A 1 42.98 11.97 -53.22
CA MET A 1 43.79 12.71 -52.22
C MET A 1 44.04 14.14 -52.72
N LYS A 2 43.68 15.12 -51.87
CA LYS A 2 44.26 16.48 -51.73
C LYS A 2 44.09 17.44 -52.93
N ARG A 3 43.15 18.40 -52.84
CA ARG A 3 43.27 19.78 -52.26
C ARG A 3 43.71 20.81 -53.29
N ARG A 4 42.87 21.83 -53.57
CA ARG A 4 43.12 23.29 -53.74
C ARG A 4 41.71 23.96 -53.76
N PHE A 5 41.16 24.74 -52.83
CA PHE A 5 41.52 25.89 -51.97
C PHE A 5 41.59 27.26 -52.69
N LEU A 6 40.79 28.20 -52.15
CA LEU A 6 40.81 29.67 -52.21
C LEU A 6 40.39 30.33 -53.55
N VAL A 7 39.69 31.48 -53.62
CA VAL A 7 39.02 32.41 -52.68
C VAL A 7 38.36 33.50 -53.56
N LEU A 8 37.36 34.22 -53.02
CA LEU A 8 37.23 35.70 -53.02
C LEU A 8 35.78 36.20 -53.22
N SER A 9 35.21 36.58 -52.08
CA SER A 9 34.19 37.57 -51.76
C SER A 9 33.97 38.72 -52.75
N ALA A 10 32.69 39.11 -52.95
CA ALA A 10 32.27 40.50 -53.05
C ALA A 10 30.76 40.63 -52.73
N ALA A 11 30.44 41.59 -51.89
CA ALA A 11 29.15 41.81 -51.27
C ALA A 11 28.26 42.82 -52.02
N LEU A 12 26.99 42.81 -51.62
CA LEU A 12 26.07 43.96 -51.52
C LEU A 12 25.31 44.41 -52.78
N ALA A 13 23.98 44.26 -52.77
CA ALA A 13 23.04 45.39 -52.59
C ALA A 13 21.60 45.14 -53.13
N ILE A 14 20.62 45.30 -52.21
CA ILE A 14 19.37 46.08 -52.35
C ILE A 14 18.07 45.42 -52.92
N ALA A 15 17.04 45.56 -52.07
CA ALA A 15 15.61 45.82 -52.31
C ALA A 15 14.57 44.69 -52.51
N ALA A 16 13.76 44.56 -51.44
CA ALA A 16 12.31 44.78 -51.42
C ALA A 16 11.34 43.74 -52.01
N THR A 17 10.67 43.08 -51.06
CA THR A 17 9.23 42.76 -50.99
C THR A 17 8.59 41.92 -52.09
N ALA A 18 8.23 40.69 -51.72
CA ALA A 18 6.90 40.13 -51.98
C ALA A 18 6.53 39.17 -50.84
N LEU A 19 5.43 39.48 -50.15
CA LEU A 19 4.71 38.56 -49.27
C LEU A 19 4.13 37.43 -50.12
N THR A 20 4.34 36.18 -49.71
CA THR A 20 3.31 35.12 -49.78
C THR A 20 3.72 33.90 -48.95
N GLY A 21 2.97 33.68 -47.85
CA GLY A 21 2.47 32.38 -47.40
C GLY A 21 3.45 31.22 -47.18
N CYS A 22 3.85 31.01 -45.94
CA CYS A 22 3.87 29.70 -45.28
C CYS A 22 3.76 29.93 -43.78
N SER A 23 2.56 29.76 -43.23
CA SER A 23 2.39 29.60 -41.79
C SER A 23 2.93 28.21 -41.46
N ALA A 24 4.09 28.16 -40.82
CA ALA A 24 4.61 26.94 -40.22
C ALA A 24 3.76 26.65 -38.98
N GLU A 25 2.79 25.74 -39.15
CA GLU A 25 2.10 25.10 -38.06
C GLU A 25 3.15 24.27 -37.32
N SER A 26 3.56 24.78 -36.16
CA SER A 26 4.35 24.01 -35.22
C SER A 26 3.41 22.92 -34.71
N ALA A 27 3.60 21.71 -35.22
CA ALA A 27 3.03 20.51 -34.64
C ALA A 27 3.62 20.39 -33.23
N SER A 28 2.88 20.89 -32.25
CA SER A 28 2.93 20.30 -30.91
C SER A 28 2.28 18.94 -31.06
N ASP A 29 3.10 17.88 -31.11
CA ASP A 29 2.65 16.57 -30.66
C ASP A 29 2.24 16.75 -29.19
N SER A 30 0.96 17.06 -28.99
CA SER A 30 0.29 16.56 -27.81
C SER A 30 0.20 15.06 -28.04
N GLU A 31 1.04 14.28 -27.36
CA GLU A 31 0.76 12.88 -27.12
C GLU A 31 -0.65 12.83 -26.50
N SER A 32 -1.65 12.59 -27.35
CA SER A 32 -2.92 12.08 -26.90
C SER A 32 -2.58 10.73 -26.29
N THR A 33 -2.77 10.58 -24.98
CA THR A 33 -2.77 9.28 -24.31
C THR A 33 -3.69 8.38 -25.13
N GLU A 34 -3.14 7.48 -25.95
CA GLU A 34 -3.94 6.50 -26.67
C GLU A 34 -4.61 5.65 -25.59
N SER A 35 -5.94 5.56 -25.64
CA SER A 35 -6.66 4.68 -24.71
C SER A 35 -6.17 3.26 -24.93
N THR A 36 -5.69 2.63 -23.87
CA THR A 36 -5.17 1.26 -23.87
C THR A 36 -6.26 0.28 -24.29
N GLY A 37 -7.52 0.64 -24.01
CA GLY A 37 -8.71 -0.17 -24.28
C GLY A 37 -8.81 -1.40 -23.38
N LEU A 38 -7.87 -1.57 -22.43
CA LEU A 38 -7.81 -2.71 -21.53
C LEU A 38 -8.81 -2.53 -20.39
N THR A 39 -9.53 -3.61 -20.08
CA THR A 39 -10.49 -3.64 -18.97
C THR A 39 -9.92 -4.43 -17.79
N ILE A 40 -9.86 -3.79 -16.63
CA ILE A 40 -9.52 -4.39 -15.34
C ILE A 40 -10.80 -4.80 -14.63
N LYS A 41 -10.86 -6.05 -14.18
CA LYS A 41 -11.85 -6.54 -13.23
C LYS A 41 -11.21 -6.70 -11.86
N TYR A 42 -11.57 -5.83 -10.94
CA TYR A 42 -11.09 -5.85 -9.56
C TYR A 42 -12.04 -6.69 -8.69
N VAL A 43 -11.60 -7.85 -8.25
CA VAL A 43 -12.39 -8.79 -7.44
C VAL A 43 -11.91 -8.71 -5.99
N ILE A 44 -12.82 -8.38 -5.06
CA ILE A 44 -12.49 -8.16 -3.65
C ILE A 44 -13.20 -9.14 -2.74
N ASN A 45 -12.47 -9.70 -1.77
CA ASN A 45 -12.99 -10.56 -0.71
C ASN A 45 -13.55 -9.75 0.48
N GLY A 46 -14.33 -8.72 0.15
CA GLY A 46 -14.88 -7.74 1.09
C GLY A 46 -15.79 -6.75 0.36
N THR A 47 -15.85 -5.52 0.87
CA THR A 47 -16.54 -4.38 0.24
C THR A 47 -15.62 -3.16 0.30
N LEU A 48 -15.81 -2.21 -0.62
CA LEU A 48 -15.23 -0.87 -0.53
C LEU A 48 -15.69 -0.16 0.75
N GLY A 49 -14.93 0.85 1.17
CA GLY A 49 -15.23 1.72 2.30
C GLY A 49 -14.39 1.48 3.56
N ASP A 50 -13.40 0.58 3.52
CA ASP A 50 -12.54 0.27 4.67
C ASP A 50 -11.50 1.36 5.00
N LYS A 51 -11.37 2.39 4.14
CA LYS A 51 -10.40 3.50 4.28
C LYS A 51 -8.95 3.03 4.40
N SER A 52 -8.67 1.81 3.99
CA SER A 52 -7.43 1.10 4.32
C SER A 52 -7.01 0.27 3.11
N PHE A 53 -6.87 -1.05 3.26
CA PHE A 53 -6.34 -1.97 2.26
C PHE A 53 -7.13 -2.04 0.95
N ILE A 54 -8.45 -2.27 1.01
CA ILE A 54 -9.30 -2.42 -0.18
C ILE A 54 -9.47 -1.07 -0.88
N ASP A 55 -9.72 0.00 -0.12
CA ASP A 55 -9.84 1.34 -0.68
C ASP A 55 -8.50 1.84 -1.26
N SER A 56 -7.34 1.41 -0.74
CA SER A 56 -6.03 1.73 -1.34
C SER A 56 -5.89 1.09 -2.72
N ALA A 57 -6.17 -0.21 -2.85
CA ALA A 57 -6.16 -0.84 -4.17
C ALA A 57 -7.14 -0.17 -5.14
N ALA A 58 -8.35 0.15 -4.69
CA ALA A 58 -9.35 0.83 -5.51
C ALA A 58 -8.88 2.22 -5.99
N ARG A 59 -8.19 3.00 -5.15
CA ARG A 59 -7.62 4.30 -5.55
C ARG A 59 -6.55 4.16 -6.62
N GLY A 60 -5.59 3.23 -6.47
CA GLY A 60 -4.56 3.01 -7.48
C GLY A 60 -5.13 2.56 -8.83
N LEU A 61 -6.17 1.72 -8.80
CA LEU A 61 -6.89 1.32 -10.01
C LEU A 61 -7.72 2.46 -10.62
N ALA A 62 -8.30 3.34 -9.80
CA ALA A 62 -8.96 4.54 -10.30
C ALA A 62 -7.97 5.50 -10.98
N GLU A 63 -6.76 5.66 -10.43
CA GLU A 63 -5.67 6.41 -11.11
C GLU A 63 -5.25 5.73 -12.42
N ALA A 64 -5.30 4.40 -12.51
CA ALA A 64 -5.06 3.69 -13.77
C ALA A 64 -6.12 4.00 -14.85
N GLU A 65 -7.33 4.45 -14.50
CA GLU A 65 -8.30 4.91 -15.51
C GLU A 65 -7.82 6.16 -16.25
N GLU A 66 -6.99 7.00 -15.63
CA GLU A 66 -6.34 8.15 -16.29
C GLU A 66 -5.33 7.71 -17.35
N LEU A 67 -4.79 6.49 -17.23
CA LEU A 67 -3.94 5.86 -18.23
C LEU A 67 -4.74 5.21 -19.37
N GLY A 68 -6.08 5.24 -19.33
CA GLY A 68 -6.96 4.71 -20.38
C GLY A 68 -7.49 3.30 -20.14
N TYR A 69 -7.31 2.75 -18.93
CA TYR A 69 -7.98 1.52 -18.51
C TYR A 69 -9.47 1.77 -18.20
N THR A 70 -10.27 0.72 -18.24
CA THR A 70 -11.62 0.70 -17.66
C THR A 70 -11.63 -0.23 -16.45
N VAL A 71 -12.07 0.24 -15.27
CA VAL A 71 -12.11 -0.60 -14.07
C VAL A 71 -13.54 -0.99 -13.72
N LYS A 72 -13.74 -2.28 -13.40
CA LYS A 72 -15.00 -2.81 -12.85
C LYS A 72 -14.72 -3.55 -11.55
N THR A 73 -15.42 -3.19 -10.50
CA THR A 73 -15.29 -3.85 -9.19
C THR A 73 -16.37 -4.91 -8.98
N VAL A 74 -15.96 -6.05 -8.44
CA VAL A 74 -16.84 -7.15 -7.99
C VAL A 74 -16.61 -7.37 -6.50
N GLU A 75 -17.62 -7.09 -5.70
CA GLU A 75 -17.58 -7.27 -4.25
C GLU A 75 -18.15 -8.64 -3.86
N LEU A 76 -17.31 -9.51 -3.29
CA LEU A 76 -17.74 -10.83 -2.84
C LEU A 76 -18.28 -10.82 -1.39
N GLY A 77 -18.16 -9.69 -0.69
CA GLY A 77 -18.49 -9.59 0.72
C GLY A 77 -17.53 -10.38 1.60
N TYR A 78 -17.90 -10.59 2.86
CA TYR A 78 -17.01 -11.14 3.90
C TYR A 78 -17.26 -12.62 4.22
N ASP A 79 -18.10 -13.31 3.44
CA ASP A 79 -18.34 -14.75 3.64
C ASP A 79 -17.30 -15.56 2.85
N GLU A 80 -16.28 -16.03 3.57
CA GLU A 80 -15.16 -16.80 3.01
C GLU A 80 -15.61 -18.01 2.19
N SER A 81 -16.74 -18.64 2.55
CA SER A 81 -17.27 -19.80 1.84
C SER A 81 -17.69 -19.50 0.39
N THR A 82 -17.88 -18.22 0.06
CA THR A 82 -18.31 -17.77 -1.27
C THR A 82 -17.18 -17.24 -2.14
N TRP A 83 -16.01 -16.94 -1.55
CA TRP A 83 -14.92 -16.24 -2.24
C TRP A 83 -14.33 -17.04 -3.40
N GLU A 84 -14.10 -18.35 -3.23
CA GLU A 84 -13.57 -19.20 -4.31
C GLU A 84 -14.53 -19.25 -5.50
N SER A 85 -15.82 -19.54 -5.24
CA SER A 85 -16.83 -19.58 -6.31
C SER A 85 -17.03 -18.22 -6.97
N GLY A 86 -17.01 -17.13 -6.19
CA GLY A 86 -17.17 -15.77 -6.71
C GLY A 86 -15.99 -15.33 -7.58
N LEU A 87 -14.76 -15.69 -7.20
CA LEU A 87 -13.58 -15.46 -8.02
C LEU A 87 -13.63 -16.27 -9.32
N ALA A 88 -14.01 -17.54 -9.25
CA ALA A 88 -14.16 -18.39 -10.43
C ALA A 88 -15.22 -17.84 -11.39
N ASP A 89 -16.38 -17.43 -10.88
CA ASP A 89 -17.44 -16.80 -11.68
C ASP A 89 -16.97 -15.48 -12.32
N ALA A 90 -16.21 -14.66 -11.58
CA ALA A 90 -15.64 -13.43 -12.10
C ALA A 90 -14.61 -13.70 -13.22
N ALA A 91 -13.76 -14.71 -13.05
CA ALA A 91 -12.75 -15.11 -14.02
C ALA A 91 -13.35 -15.74 -15.29
N ALA A 92 -14.50 -16.41 -15.18
CA ALA A 92 -15.24 -16.97 -16.31
C ALA A 92 -15.90 -15.92 -17.22
N GLY A 93 -16.02 -14.66 -16.76
CA GLY A 93 -16.54 -13.57 -17.58
C GLY A 93 -15.59 -13.18 -18.71
N GLU A 94 -16.12 -12.82 -19.87
CA GLU A 94 -15.30 -12.39 -21.03
C GLU A 94 -14.99 -10.87 -21.02
N ASP A 95 -15.56 -10.13 -20.06
CA ASP A 95 -15.63 -8.67 -20.06
C ASP A 95 -14.44 -7.97 -19.37
N TYR A 96 -13.27 -8.61 -19.41
CA TYR A 96 -12.00 -8.12 -18.85
C TYR A 96 -10.79 -8.68 -19.60
N ASP A 97 -9.66 -7.99 -19.50
CA ASP A 97 -8.34 -8.42 -19.97
C ASP A 97 -7.44 -8.81 -18.79
N ILE A 98 -7.55 -8.05 -17.69
CA ILE A 98 -6.78 -8.24 -16.45
C ILE A 98 -7.75 -8.43 -15.27
N LEU A 99 -7.57 -9.49 -14.50
CA LEU A 99 -8.26 -9.68 -13.22
C LEU A 99 -7.31 -9.32 -12.08
N VAL A 100 -7.72 -8.39 -11.22
CA VAL A 100 -6.95 -7.98 -10.04
C VAL A 100 -7.63 -8.56 -8.80
N ALA A 101 -6.87 -9.21 -7.93
CA ALA A 101 -7.35 -9.70 -6.64
C ALA A 101 -6.26 -9.62 -5.57
N GLY A 102 -6.59 -9.08 -4.40
CA GLY A 102 -5.90 -9.35 -3.13
C GLY A 102 -6.89 -10.13 -2.26
N SER A 103 -6.60 -10.60 -1.05
CA SER A 103 -5.47 -10.50 -0.10
C SER A 103 -4.74 -11.85 0.01
N TYR A 104 -3.94 -12.07 1.06
CA TYR A 104 -3.41 -13.39 1.44
C TYR A 104 -4.40 -14.55 1.24
N SER A 105 -5.67 -14.38 1.64
CA SER A 105 -6.71 -15.41 1.54
C SER A 105 -7.19 -15.71 0.12
N MET A 106 -6.92 -14.82 -0.84
CA MET A 106 -7.34 -14.97 -2.24
C MET A 106 -6.23 -15.54 -3.12
N SER A 107 -4.96 -15.48 -2.70
CA SER A 107 -3.81 -15.87 -3.51
C SER A 107 -3.86 -17.34 -3.96
N ASP A 108 -4.24 -18.26 -3.07
CA ASP A 108 -4.43 -19.67 -3.41
C ASP A 108 -5.61 -19.90 -4.37
N TYR A 109 -6.64 -19.07 -4.30
CA TYR A 109 -7.80 -19.16 -5.18
C TYR A 109 -7.42 -18.68 -6.59
N VAL A 110 -6.67 -17.59 -6.68
CA VAL A 110 -6.11 -17.12 -7.95
C VAL A 110 -5.18 -18.18 -8.54
N GLY A 111 -4.31 -18.81 -7.72
CA GLY A 111 -3.43 -19.89 -8.18
C GLY A 111 -4.17 -21.06 -8.83
N ARG A 112 -5.37 -21.42 -8.33
CA ARG A 112 -6.22 -22.47 -8.90
C ARG A 112 -7.03 -22.04 -10.12
N VAL A 113 -7.36 -20.75 -10.22
CA VAL A 113 -8.22 -20.21 -11.30
C VAL A 113 -7.38 -19.77 -12.50
N ALA A 114 -6.26 -19.09 -12.30
CA ALA A 114 -5.43 -18.52 -13.36
C ALA A 114 -4.98 -19.52 -14.45
N PRO A 115 -4.59 -20.78 -14.14
CA PRO A 115 -4.20 -21.77 -15.14
C PRO A 115 -5.33 -22.15 -16.12
N GLN A 116 -6.59 -21.93 -15.72
CA GLN A 116 -7.76 -22.24 -16.55
C GLN A 116 -8.02 -21.17 -17.62
N TYR A 117 -7.39 -20.00 -17.49
CA TYR A 117 -7.55 -18.85 -18.38
C TYR A 117 -6.18 -18.32 -18.86
N PRO A 118 -5.42 -19.13 -19.63
CA PRO A 118 -4.04 -18.77 -20.02
C PRO A 118 -3.94 -17.51 -20.90
N ASP A 119 -5.03 -17.14 -21.58
CA ASP A 119 -5.10 -15.93 -22.40
C ASP A 119 -5.48 -14.66 -21.59
N LYS A 120 -5.85 -14.81 -20.31
CA LYS A 120 -6.15 -13.72 -19.39
C LYS A 120 -4.97 -13.46 -18.46
N LYS A 121 -4.86 -12.20 -18.02
CA LYS A 121 -3.83 -11.76 -17.08
C LYS A 121 -4.39 -11.64 -15.68
N PHE A 122 -3.58 -11.96 -14.68
CA PHE A 122 -3.95 -11.85 -13.27
C PHE A 122 -2.93 -11.01 -12.53
N TRP A 123 -3.38 -10.04 -11.75
CA TRP A 123 -2.55 -9.29 -10.81
C TRP A 123 -2.98 -9.63 -9.39
N VAL A 124 -2.01 -10.05 -8.60
CA VAL A 124 -2.20 -10.36 -7.19
C VAL A 124 -1.39 -9.40 -6.36
N TYR A 125 -1.94 -8.93 -5.26
CA TYR A 125 -1.21 -8.16 -4.28
C TYR A 125 -1.35 -8.80 -2.90
N ASP A 126 -0.44 -8.44 -1.99
CA ASP A 126 -0.39 -8.85 -0.58
C ASP A 126 0.26 -10.22 -0.33
N ALA A 127 -0.11 -11.25 -1.09
CA ALA A 127 0.61 -12.53 -1.10
C ALA A 127 0.60 -13.16 -2.49
N PRO A 128 1.66 -13.91 -2.87
CA PRO A 128 1.71 -14.54 -4.18
C PRO A 128 1.01 -15.92 -4.15
N PRO A 129 0.51 -16.42 -5.29
CA PRO A 129 0.25 -17.84 -5.43
C PRO A 129 1.58 -18.63 -5.40
N ASP A 130 1.50 -19.95 -5.29
CA ASP A 130 2.67 -20.80 -5.43
C ASP A 130 3.14 -20.89 -6.90
N TYR A 131 4.19 -20.15 -7.22
CA TYR A 131 4.85 -20.17 -8.53
C TYR A 131 5.66 -21.45 -8.80
N THR A 132 5.85 -22.34 -7.82
CA THR A 132 6.56 -23.61 -8.02
C THR A 132 5.69 -24.70 -8.65
N GLY A 133 4.36 -24.50 -8.65
CA GLY A 133 3.38 -25.49 -9.10
C GLY A 133 3.18 -26.66 -8.15
N ALA A 134 3.66 -26.57 -6.91
CA ALA A 134 3.41 -27.59 -5.89
C ALA A 134 1.98 -27.49 -5.33
N VAL A 135 1.38 -26.29 -5.36
CA VAL A 135 0.04 -26.01 -4.84
C VAL A 135 -0.76 -25.16 -5.82
N GLY A 136 -1.84 -25.73 -6.37
CA GLY A 136 -2.90 -24.99 -7.07
C GLY A 136 -2.58 -24.50 -8.47
N CYS A 137 -1.32 -24.17 -8.79
CA CYS A 137 -0.94 -23.52 -10.04
C CYS A 137 -0.14 -24.43 -10.99
N ASP A 138 -0.83 -25.35 -11.65
CA ASP A 138 -0.22 -26.38 -12.51
C ASP A 138 0.58 -25.83 -13.71
N ASN A 139 0.33 -24.59 -14.12
CA ASN A 139 1.06 -23.89 -15.19
C ASN A 139 2.13 -22.91 -14.65
N LEU A 140 2.57 -23.09 -13.40
CA LEU A 140 3.54 -22.21 -12.72
C LEU A 140 3.08 -20.75 -12.63
N CYS A 141 1.79 -20.48 -12.75
CA CYS A 141 1.22 -19.14 -12.66
C CYS A 141 1.87 -18.15 -13.65
N GLU A 142 2.26 -18.63 -14.85
CA GLU A 142 2.94 -17.84 -15.88
C GLU A 142 2.18 -16.58 -16.32
N ASN A 143 0.86 -16.54 -16.12
CA ASN A 143 -0.02 -15.39 -16.41
C ASN A 143 -0.39 -14.58 -15.16
N VAL A 144 0.30 -14.79 -14.04
CA VAL A 144 0.07 -14.08 -12.77
C VAL A 144 1.26 -13.20 -12.40
N TYR A 145 1.04 -11.90 -12.28
CA TYR A 145 1.95 -10.95 -11.63
C TYR A 145 1.58 -10.85 -10.15
N SER A 146 2.57 -10.85 -9.25
CA SER A 146 2.33 -10.61 -7.82
C SER A 146 3.21 -9.49 -7.28
N VAL A 147 2.62 -8.67 -6.39
CA VAL A 147 3.36 -7.73 -5.54
C VAL A 147 3.12 -8.04 -4.07
N THR A 148 4.19 -8.33 -3.34
CA THR A 148 4.20 -8.50 -1.88
C THR A 148 4.90 -7.31 -1.24
N PHE A 149 4.71 -7.16 0.06
CA PHE A 149 5.23 -5.99 0.78
C PHE A 149 6.10 -6.43 1.95
N LYS A 150 7.18 -5.68 2.18
CA LYS A 150 7.98 -5.82 3.40
C LYS A 150 7.35 -5.02 4.53
N GLN A 151 6.12 -5.38 4.91
CA GLN A 151 5.39 -4.63 5.94
C GLN A 151 6.14 -4.59 7.27
N ASN A 152 6.95 -5.59 7.59
CA ASN A 152 7.85 -5.57 8.73
C ASN A 152 8.80 -4.35 8.75
N GLU A 153 9.32 -3.90 7.60
CA GLU A 153 10.19 -2.71 7.51
C GLU A 153 9.44 -1.43 7.92
N GLY A 154 8.24 -1.21 7.38
CA GLY A 154 7.41 -0.06 7.75
C GLY A 154 6.95 -0.15 9.21
N SER A 155 6.57 -1.34 9.65
CA SER A 155 6.12 -1.60 11.02
C SER A 155 7.23 -1.35 12.05
N TYR A 156 8.48 -1.66 11.71
CA TYR A 156 9.65 -1.33 12.54
C TYR A 156 9.71 0.17 12.83
N LEU A 157 9.51 1.03 11.83
CA LEU A 157 9.49 2.48 12.05
C LEU A 157 8.38 2.92 12.98
N VAL A 158 7.20 2.29 12.88
CA VAL A 158 6.07 2.55 13.77
C VAL A 158 6.42 2.19 15.21
N GLY A 159 6.95 0.98 15.44
CA GLY A 159 7.37 0.54 16.77
C GLY A 159 8.45 1.44 17.37
N PHE A 160 9.45 1.78 16.56
CA PHE A 160 10.55 2.68 16.95
C PHE A 160 10.03 4.07 17.32
N LEU A 161 9.14 4.65 16.51
CA LEU A 161 8.50 5.93 16.80
C LEU A 161 7.75 5.88 18.12
N VAL A 162 6.89 4.88 18.32
CA VAL A 162 6.05 4.78 19.53
C VAL A 162 6.91 4.67 20.77
N ALA A 163 7.88 3.75 20.81
CA ALA A 163 8.78 3.62 21.95
C ALA A 163 9.56 4.91 22.24
N THR A 164 10.04 5.59 21.20
CA THR A 164 10.77 6.86 21.35
C THR A 164 9.89 7.96 21.94
N LEU A 165 8.65 8.11 21.46
CA LEU A 165 7.69 9.09 21.98
C LEU A 165 7.30 8.81 23.43
N LEU A 166 7.13 7.55 23.81
CA LEU A 166 6.83 7.15 25.19
C LEU A 166 8.01 7.44 26.12
N ALA A 167 9.24 7.18 25.67
CA ALA A 167 10.45 7.47 26.43
C ALA A 167 10.69 8.99 26.60
N ASP A 168 10.39 9.79 25.58
CA ASP A 168 10.49 11.25 25.62
C ASP A 168 9.36 11.87 26.47
N GLY A 169 8.21 11.20 26.56
CA GLY A 169 7.03 11.71 27.25
C GLY A 169 6.33 12.84 26.49
N SER A 170 6.49 12.88 25.16
CA SER A 170 5.97 13.97 24.32
C SER A 170 4.50 13.81 23.95
N LEU A 171 3.92 12.61 24.10
CA LEU A 171 2.51 12.35 23.77
C LEU A 171 1.58 12.94 24.84
N PRO A 172 0.74 13.93 24.49
CA PRO A 172 -0.24 14.48 25.41
C PRO A 172 -1.18 13.41 26.00
N ASN A 173 -1.53 13.53 27.28
CA ASN A 173 -2.44 12.62 28.00
C ASN A 173 -1.94 11.17 28.15
N ALA A 174 -0.70 10.88 27.74
CA ALA A 174 -0.09 9.55 27.86
C ALA A 174 0.89 9.45 29.05
N GLU A 175 0.86 10.41 29.99
CA GLU A 175 1.82 10.46 31.08
C GLU A 175 1.76 9.20 31.97
N GLY A 176 2.89 8.51 32.11
CA GLY A 176 3.01 7.29 32.92
C GLY A 176 2.50 6.02 32.23
N LEU A 177 1.99 6.12 31.00
CA LEU A 177 1.70 4.98 30.14
C LEU A 177 2.97 4.54 29.41
N THR A 178 3.18 3.23 29.32
CA THR A 178 4.43 2.64 28.82
C THR A 178 4.20 1.57 27.77
N LYS A 179 2.94 1.19 27.52
CA LYS A 179 2.59 0.07 26.65
C LYS A 179 2.07 0.55 25.31
N ALA A 180 2.17 -0.34 24.33
CA ALA A 180 1.52 -0.22 23.04
C ALA A 180 0.63 -1.46 22.80
N GLY A 181 -0.53 -1.26 22.18
CA GLY A 181 -1.41 -2.34 21.75
C GLY A 181 -1.36 -2.55 20.24
N ILE A 182 -1.55 -3.78 19.80
CA ILE A 182 -1.77 -4.14 18.39
C ILE A 182 -3.00 -5.02 18.30
N VAL A 183 -4.00 -4.55 17.54
CA VAL A 183 -5.19 -5.31 17.17
C VAL A 183 -5.00 -5.80 15.74
N GLY A 184 -4.64 -7.07 15.58
CA GLY A 184 -4.55 -7.72 14.27
C GLY A 184 -5.91 -8.21 13.79
N GLY A 185 -6.12 -8.29 12.47
CA GLY A 185 -7.34 -8.91 11.92
C GLY A 185 -7.39 -10.41 12.24
N GLN A 186 -6.50 -11.17 11.60
CA GLN A 186 -6.38 -12.63 11.75
C GLN A 186 -4.95 -13.04 12.11
N ASP A 187 -4.81 -14.21 12.74
CA ASP A 187 -3.51 -14.85 12.95
C ASP A 187 -3.05 -15.54 11.67
N ILE A 188 -2.47 -14.74 10.77
CA ILE A 188 -1.95 -15.15 9.46
C ILE A 188 -0.56 -14.53 9.24
N PRO A 189 0.30 -15.12 8.38
CA PRO A 189 1.68 -14.66 8.18
C PRO A 189 1.81 -13.17 7.88
N VAL A 190 0.96 -12.61 7.01
CA VAL A 190 0.97 -11.18 6.66
C VAL A 190 0.80 -10.31 7.90
N ILE A 191 -0.21 -10.57 8.75
CA ILE A 191 -0.47 -9.80 9.97
C ILE A 191 0.64 -9.98 11.00
N ASN A 192 1.15 -11.20 11.12
CA ASN A 192 2.26 -11.51 12.02
C ASN A 192 3.55 -10.78 11.61
N ASP A 193 3.76 -10.53 10.32
CA ASP A 193 4.90 -9.76 9.83
C ASP A 193 4.85 -8.29 10.26
N PHE A 194 3.65 -7.67 10.30
CA PHE A 194 3.47 -6.34 10.89
C PHE A 194 3.83 -6.34 12.38
N ILE A 195 3.30 -7.32 13.14
CA ILE A 195 3.51 -7.43 14.59
C ILE A 195 4.99 -7.63 14.92
N VAL A 196 5.67 -8.51 14.18
CA VAL A 196 7.11 -8.77 14.37
C VAL A 196 7.92 -7.51 14.09
N GLY A 197 7.65 -6.82 12.98
CA GLY A 197 8.34 -5.56 12.64
C GLY A 197 8.16 -4.50 13.72
N PHE A 198 6.92 -4.24 14.15
CA PHE A 198 6.63 -3.29 15.23
C PHE A 198 7.36 -3.66 16.53
N THR A 199 7.29 -4.92 16.94
CA THR A 199 7.90 -5.37 18.19
C THR A 199 9.42 -5.21 18.13
N ASN A 200 10.06 -5.51 17.01
CA ASN A 200 11.50 -5.30 16.80
C ASN A 200 11.87 -3.82 16.95
N GLY A 201 11.19 -2.93 16.22
CA GLY A 201 11.46 -1.49 16.29
C GLY A 201 11.21 -0.89 17.68
N PHE A 202 10.15 -1.34 18.36
CA PHE A 202 9.80 -0.92 19.72
C PHE A 202 10.89 -1.31 20.72
N VAL A 203 11.40 -2.54 20.64
CA VAL A 203 12.47 -3.04 21.51
C VAL A 203 13.81 -2.34 21.21
N ASP A 204 14.16 -2.15 19.94
CA ASP A 204 15.43 -1.51 19.56
C ASP A 204 15.49 -0.03 19.96
N ALA A 205 14.33 0.65 20.05
CA ALA A 205 14.21 1.99 20.63
C ALA A 205 14.27 2.03 22.17
N GLY A 206 14.41 0.87 22.83
CA GLY A 206 14.56 0.76 24.28
C GLY A 206 13.27 0.37 25.03
N GLY A 207 12.19 0.06 24.32
CA GLY A 207 10.98 -0.53 24.90
C GLY A 207 11.18 -1.99 25.33
N SER A 208 10.24 -2.52 26.11
CA SER A 208 10.21 -3.96 26.44
C SER A 208 9.20 -4.68 25.54
N GLU A 209 9.56 -5.86 25.04
CA GLU A 209 8.62 -6.74 24.31
C GLU A 209 7.37 -7.05 25.15
N SER A 210 7.51 -7.15 26.48
CA SER A 210 6.38 -7.39 27.40
C SER A 210 5.37 -6.24 27.46
N ASP A 211 5.74 -5.06 26.96
CA ASP A 211 4.88 -3.87 26.92
C ASP A 211 4.13 -3.75 25.59
N VAL A 212 4.35 -4.66 24.65
CA VAL A 212 3.58 -4.80 23.41
C VAL A 212 2.47 -5.83 23.63
N ILE A 213 1.21 -5.37 23.67
CA ILE A 213 0.04 -6.22 23.85
C ILE A 213 -0.54 -6.55 22.47
N VAL A 214 -0.61 -7.83 22.12
CA VAL A 214 -1.16 -8.29 20.83
C VAL A 214 -2.43 -9.07 21.06
N GLN A 215 -3.49 -8.73 20.32
CA GLN A 215 -4.71 -9.55 20.22
C GLN A 215 -5.25 -9.48 18.79
N TYR A 216 -6.04 -10.48 18.41
CA TYR A 216 -6.68 -10.55 17.10
C TYR A 216 -8.19 -10.37 17.23
N VAL A 217 -8.80 -9.70 16.25
CA VAL A 217 -10.26 -9.62 16.10
C VAL A 217 -10.83 -11.03 15.95
N GLY A 218 -10.27 -11.81 15.01
CA GLY A 218 -10.68 -13.18 14.72
C GLY A 218 -12.12 -13.29 14.19
N GLY A 219 -12.63 -14.52 14.19
CA GLY A 219 -13.97 -14.83 13.67
C GLY A 219 -14.10 -14.67 12.15
N ASP A 220 -15.35 -14.77 11.67
CA ASP A 220 -15.67 -14.87 10.24
C ASP A 220 -15.53 -13.52 9.48
N LYS A 221 -15.38 -12.40 10.21
CA LYS A 221 -15.28 -11.04 9.64
C LYS A 221 -14.17 -10.23 10.30
N ALA A 222 -13.03 -10.87 10.51
CA ALA A 222 -11.88 -10.32 11.21
C ALA A 222 -11.42 -8.92 10.71
N PHE A 223 -11.62 -8.62 9.43
CA PHE A 223 -11.28 -7.33 8.81
C PHE A 223 -12.47 -6.37 8.66
N ASN A 224 -13.65 -6.71 9.20
CA ASN A 224 -14.87 -5.89 9.14
C ASN A 224 -15.79 -6.11 10.37
N ASP A 225 -15.20 -6.06 11.57
CA ASP A 225 -15.89 -6.07 12.85
C ASP A 225 -15.34 -4.95 13.77
N PRO A 226 -15.69 -3.69 13.49
CA PRO A 226 -15.23 -2.55 14.29
C PRO A 226 -15.71 -2.62 15.74
N ALA A 227 -16.87 -3.23 16.02
CA ALA A 227 -17.34 -3.39 17.40
C ALA A 227 -16.39 -4.28 18.21
N ARG A 228 -15.94 -5.41 17.64
CA ARG A 228 -14.95 -6.28 18.27
C ARG A 228 -13.58 -5.62 18.36
N GLY A 229 -13.14 -4.92 17.30
CA GLY A 229 -11.91 -4.14 17.31
C GLY A 229 -11.87 -3.12 18.44
N LYS A 230 -12.99 -2.40 18.66
CA LYS A 230 -13.16 -1.44 19.76
C LYS A 230 -13.08 -2.09 21.13
N GLU A 231 -13.77 -3.22 21.34
CA GLU A 231 -13.75 -3.93 22.62
C GLU A 231 -12.31 -4.36 23.00
N ILE A 232 -11.58 -4.91 22.03
CA ILE A 232 -10.19 -5.34 22.23
C ILE A 232 -9.30 -4.13 22.53
N ALA A 233 -9.38 -3.07 21.73
CA ALA A 233 -8.57 -1.86 21.92
C ALA A 233 -8.84 -1.22 23.29
N SER A 234 -10.11 -1.14 23.72
CA SER A 234 -10.46 -0.60 25.04
C SER A 234 -9.77 -1.40 26.16
N SER A 235 -9.72 -2.74 26.04
CA SER A 235 -9.02 -3.56 27.02
C SER A 235 -7.50 -3.30 27.06
N MET A 236 -6.90 -2.90 25.94
CA MET A 236 -5.49 -2.54 25.87
C MET A 236 -5.21 -1.18 26.49
N PHE A 237 -6.05 -0.18 26.22
CA PHE A 237 -5.99 1.13 26.87
C PHE A 237 -6.19 1.00 28.39
N ASP A 238 -7.18 0.22 28.84
CA ASP A 238 -7.39 -0.11 30.26
C ASP A 238 -6.18 -0.81 30.89
N ALA A 239 -5.41 -1.58 30.11
CA ALA A 239 -4.19 -2.26 30.55
C ALA A 239 -2.94 -1.37 30.53
N GLY A 240 -3.09 -0.08 30.19
CA GLY A 240 -2.03 0.94 30.24
C GLY A 240 -1.34 1.21 28.91
N ALA A 241 -1.95 0.83 27.78
CA ALA A 241 -1.45 1.25 26.46
C ALA A 241 -1.69 2.75 26.23
N ALA A 242 -0.68 3.46 25.74
CA ALA A 242 -0.81 4.85 25.29
C ALA A 242 -1.30 4.97 23.85
N VAL A 243 -0.96 3.95 23.06
CA VAL A 243 -1.23 3.88 21.63
C VAL A 243 -1.70 2.47 21.29
N VAL A 244 -2.74 2.35 20.47
CA VAL A 244 -3.17 1.05 19.93
C VAL A 244 -3.22 1.11 18.41
N TRP A 245 -2.58 0.15 17.75
CA TRP A 245 -2.50 0.04 16.30
C TRP A 245 -3.48 -1.00 15.76
N GLY A 246 -4.36 -0.61 14.85
CA GLY A 246 -5.32 -1.51 14.20
C GLY A 246 -4.81 -2.06 12.86
N VAL A 247 -4.11 -3.19 12.88
CA VAL A 247 -3.70 -3.92 11.66
C VAL A 247 -4.83 -4.88 11.23
N ALA A 248 -6.01 -4.31 10.96
CA ALA A 248 -7.25 -5.08 10.87
C ALA A 248 -8.26 -4.54 9.85
N GLY A 249 -7.81 -3.85 8.80
CA GLY A 249 -8.70 -3.27 7.78
C GLY A 249 -9.83 -2.44 8.39
N GLY A 250 -11.07 -2.68 7.96
CA GLY A 250 -12.25 -1.98 8.48
C GLY A 250 -12.50 -2.16 9.98
N SER A 251 -12.04 -3.26 10.60
CA SER A 251 -12.10 -3.42 12.07
C SER A 251 -11.23 -2.39 12.81
N GLY A 252 -10.21 -1.84 12.13
CA GLY A 252 -9.32 -0.80 12.66
C GLY A 252 -10.06 0.50 13.01
N ALA A 253 -11.20 0.79 12.39
CA ALA A 253 -12.04 1.94 12.76
C ALA A 253 -12.49 1.87 14.24
N GLY A 254 -12.75 0.66 14.75
CA GLY A 254 -13.07 0.46 16.17
C GLY A 254 -11.91 0.80 17.12
N VAL A 255 -10.66 0.63 16.66
CA VAL A 255 -9.46 1.04 17.42
C VAL A 255 -9.40 2.56 17.52
N MET A 256 -9.68 3.28 16.43
CA MET A 256 -9.74 4.75 16.42
C MET A 256 -10.86 5.26 17.33
N GLU A 257 -12.05 4.62 17.28
CA GLU A 257 -13.15 4.94 18.19
C GLU A 257 -12.76 4.75 19.66
N SER A 258 -12.09 3.64 19.98
CA SER A 258 -11.62 3.38 21.34
C SER A 258 -10.57 4.41 21.78
N ALA A 259 -9.64 4.79 20.90
CA ALA A 259 -8.67 5.84 21.16
C ALA A 259 -9.36 7.17 21.49
N ALA A 260 -10.41 7.52 20.74
CA ALA A 260 -11.20 8.74 20.96
C ALA A 260 -11.93 8.71 22.31
N ASP A 261 -12.53 7.56 22.67
CA ASP A 261 -13.22 7.37 23.95
C ASP A 261 -12.24 7.49 25.16
N HIS A 262 -10.98 7.10 24.98
CA HIS A 262 -9.94 7.17 26.02
C HIS A 262 -9.14 8.48 26.00
N GLY A 263 -9.28 9.31 24.96
CA GLY A 263 -8.45 10.50 24.76
C GLY A 263 -6.97 10.17 24.50
N LEU A 264 -6.72 9.02 23.88
CA LEU A 264 -5.40 8.48 23.55
C LEU A 264 -5.26 8.29 22.03
N TYR A 265 -4.19 7.62 21.59
CA TYR A 265 -3.81 7.59 20.19
C TYR A 265 -4.06 6.25 19.52
N SER A 266 -4.40 6.31 18.24
CA SER A 266 -4.41 5.19 17.32
C SER A 266 -3.29 5.34 16.29
N ILE A 267 -2.98 4.25 15.60
CA ILE A 267 -2.11 4.27 14.42
C ILE A 267 -2.92 3.71 13.25
N GLY A 268 -2.81 4.34 12.09
CA GLY A 268 -3.44 3.88 10.87
C GLY A 268 -2.63 2.82 10.12
N VAL A 269 -3.25 2.17 9.14
CA VAL A 269 -2.58 1.18 8.28
C VAL A 269 -3.10 1.24 6.84
N ASP A 270 -2.23 0.83 5.92
CA ASP A 270 -2.41 0.75 4.47
C ASP A 270 -2.49 2.11 3.78
N SER A 271 -3.39 2.97 4.21
CA SER A 271 -3.51 4.36 3.74
C SER A 271 -2.95 5.33 4.80
N ASP A 272 -2.65 6.58 4.41
CA ASP A 272 -2.61 7.64 5.41
C ASP A 272 -4.03 7.92 5.89
N GLN A 273 -4.42 7.26 6.99
CA GLN A 273 -5.79 7.30 7.47
C GLN A 273 -6.16 8.67 8.06
N TYR A 274 -5.17 9.53 8.35
CA TYR A 274 -5.46 10.94 8.64
C TYR A 274 -6.10 11.66 7.44
N LEU A 275 -5.69 11.32 6.21
CA LEU A 275 -6.21 11.93 5.00
C LEU A 275 -7.51 11.28 4.51
N THR A 276 -7.71 9.99 4.79
CA THR A 276 -8.91 9.26 4.35
C THR A 276 -10.06 9.27 5.35
N GLU A 277 -9.79 9.47 6.64
CA GLU A 277 -10.81 9.61 7.68
C GLU A 277 -11.52 10.97 7.58
N THR A 278 -12.84 10.93 7.72
CA THR A 278 -13.73 12.09 7.60
C THR A 278 -14.34 12.50 8.94
N ASP A 279 -14.36 11.62 9.93
CA ASP A 279 -14.74 11.95 11.30
C ASP A 279 -13.56 12.63 12.00
N GLU A 280 -13.70 13.93 12.26
CA GLU A 280 -12.67 14.75 12.90
C GLU A 280 -12.26 14.26 14.29
N ALA A 281 -13.17 13.61 15.04
CA ALA A 281 -12.85 13.06 16.35
C ALA A 281 -11.95 11.83 16.23
N LEU A 282 -12.22 10.95 15.28
CA LEU A 282 -11.37 9.78 15.01
C LEU A 282 -10.03 10.21 14.43
N LYS A 283 -10.07 11.10 13.43
CA LYS A 283 -8.89 11.68 12.78
C LYS A 283 -7.92 12.31 13.77
N ALA A 284 -8.43 13.02 14.78
CA ALA A 284 -7.60 13.64 15.83
C ALA A 284 -6.81 12.62 16.67
N THR A 285 -7.20 11.35 16.69
CA THR A 285 -6.49 10.30 17.45
C THR A 285 -5.36 9.64 16.67
N ILE A 286 -5.32 9.80 15.34
CA ILE A 286 -4.38 9.09 14.47
C ILE A 286 -2.99 9.74 14.61
N LEU A 287 -2.08 9.10 15.34
CA LEU A 287 -0.71 9.58 15.54
C LEU A 287 0.07 9.64 14.21
N THR A 288 -0.05 8.57 13.44
CA THR A 288 0.57 8.36 12.13
C THR A 288 -0.11 7.14 11.48
N SER A 289 0.32 6.77 10.28
CA SER A 289 -0.11 5.54 9.62
C SER A 289 1.09 4.78 9.06
N MET A 290 1.09 3.46 9.17
CA MET A 290 2.00 2.61 8.39
C MET A 290 1.39 2.42 7.01
N VAL A 291 1.85 3.20 6.04
CA VAL A 291 1.34 3.17 4.69
C VAL A 291 1.91 1.95 3.99
N LYS A 292 1.01 1.09 3.50
CA LYS A 292 1.32 0.01 2.57
C LYS A 292 0.75 0.43 1.23
N GLY A 293 1.62 0.88 0.33
CA GLY A 293 1.24 1.55 -0.92
C GLY A 293 0.66 0.59 -1.96
N VAL A 294 -0.49 -0.01 -1.67
CA VAL A 294 -1.20 -0.91 -2.59
C VAL A 294 -1.67 -0.14 -3.82
N ASP A 295 -2.16 1.09 -3.62
CA ASP A 295 -2.45 2.05 -4.69
C ASP A 295 -1.23 2.23 -5.61
N ALA A 296 -0.11 2.68 -5.05
CA ALA A 296 1.11 2.96 -5.80
C ALA A 296 1.65 1.70 -6.52
N ALA A 297 1.58 0.54 -5.87
CA ALA A 297 2.01 -0.73 -6.46
C ALA A 297 1.15 -1.15 -7.66
N LEU A 298 -0.19 -1.03 -7.56
CA LEU A 298 -1.09 -1.36 -8.66
C LEU A 298 -1.04 -0.34 -9.80
N LEU A 299 -0.88 0.95 -9.49
CA LEU A 299 -0.65 1.98 -10.51
C LEU A 299 0.67 1.75 -11.25
N ARG A 300 1.74 1.38 -10.53
CA ARG A 300 3.02 1.00 -11.15
C ARG A 300 2.84 -0.24 -12.04
N ALA A 301 2.11 -1.25 -11.60
CA ALA A 301 1.81 -2.43 -12.40
C ALA A 301 1.08 -2.06 -13.70
N ALA A 302 0.11 -1.15 -13.62
CA ALA A 302 -0.59 -0.63 -14.79
C ALA A 302 0.34 0.09 -15.77
N ASN A 303 1.22 0.98 -15.30
CA ASN A 303 2.21 1.61 -16.18
C ASN A 303 3.13 0.58 -16.86
N LEU A 304 3.68 -0.37 -16.10
CA LEU A 304 4.56 -1.41 -16.64
C LEU A 304 3.83 -2.34 -17.63
N GLU A 305 2.55 -2.60 -17.43
CA GLU A 305 1.73 -3.38 -18.36
C GLU A 305 1.60 -2.66 -19.71
N LEU A 306 1.39 -1.35 -19.72
CA LEU A 306 1.35 -0.55 -20.96
C LEU A 306 2.68 -0.50 -21.69
N GLU A 307 3.76 -0.47 -20.93
CA GLU A 307 5.13 -0.52 -21.47
C GLU A 307 5.51 -1.93 -21.95
N GLY A 308 4.69 -2.95 -21.67
CA GLY A 308 5.03 -4.35 -21.92
C GLY A 308 6.19 -4.87 -21.07
N ALA A 309 6.44 -4.21 -19.93
CA ALA A 309 7.56 -4.46 -19.01
C ALA A 309 7.13 -5.18 -17.72
N LEU A 310 5.82 -5.38 -17.48
CA LEU A 310 5.33 -6.10 -16.31
C LEU A 310 5.74 -7.58 -16.36
N VAL A 311 6.39 -8.05 -15.29
CA VAL A 311 6.90 -9.42 -15.20
C VAL A 311 5.85 -10.35 -14.59
N TYR A 312 5.37 -11.30 -15.38
CA TYR A 312 4.47 -12.36 -14.92
C TYR A 312 5.23 -13.63 -14.51
N GLY A 313 4.58 -14.53 -13.76
CA GLY A 313 5.21 -15.77 -13.27
C GLY A 313 6.16 -15.56 -12.10
N ALA A 314 6.11 -14.40 -11.45
CA ALA A 314 6.97 -14.06 -10.31
C ALA A 314 6.29 -13.05 -9.38
N ALA A 315 6.79 -12.99 -8.15
CA ALA A 315 6.47 -11.95 -7.18
C ALA A 315 7.61 -10.94 -7.08
N GLU A 316 7.28 -9.65 -7.08
CA GLU A 316 8.17 -8.62 -6.53
C GLU A 316 7.84 -8.39 -5.05
N ASN A 317 8.85 -8.03 -4.26
CA ASN A 317 8.69 -7.74 -2.84
C ASN A 317 9.17 -6.33 -2.55
N VAL A 318 8.22 -5.41 -2.33
CA VAL A 318 8.48 -3.98 -2.21
C VAL A 318 8.47 -3.52 -0.75
N GLY A 319 9.57 -2.92 -0.31
CA GLY A 319 9.73 -2.35 1.02
C GLY A 319 9.97 -0.85 0.99
N ILE A 320 10.68 -0.34 2.00
CA ILE A 320 11.04 1.08 2.09
C ILE A 320 11.90 1.52 0.91
N ALA A 321 12.86 0.68 0.49
CA ALA A 321 13.76 1.00 -0.61
C ALA A 321 13.04 1.15 -1.96
N GLU A 322 11.99 0.35 -2.16
CA GLU A 322 11.15 0.37 -3.36
C GLU A 322 9.97 1.36 -3.25
N GLY A 323 9.77 1.98 -2.09
CA GLY A 323 8.62 2.86 -1.82
C GLY A 323 7.29 2.10 -1.62
N GLY A 324 7.33 0.78 -1.41
CA GLY A 324 6.15 -0.05 -1.20
C GLY A 324 5.53 0.10 0.20
N VAL A 325 6.35 0.46 1.20
CA VAL A 325 5.87 0.79 2.55
C VAL A 325 6.54 2.04 3.08
N SER A 326 5.85 2.79 3.93
CA SER A 326 6.38 4.01 4.55
C SER A 326 5.62 4.37 5.83
N LEU A 327 6.11 5.41 6.51
CA LEU A 327 5.42 6.05 7.62
C LEU A 327 4.78 7.35 7.12
N ALA A 328 3.51 7.59 7.45
CA ALA A 328 2.84 8.84 7.11
C ALA A 328 3.36 9.98 8.00
N THR A 329 4.16 10.88 7.43
CA THR A 329 4.77 12.01 8.13
C THR A 329 4.29 13.39 7.66
N GLU A 330 3.59 13.44 6.53
CA GLU A 330 3.16 14.68 5.86
C GLU A 330 1.71 15.05 6.20
N ASN A 331 1.40 15.15 7.49
CA ASN A 331 0.09 15.59 7.96
C ASN A 331 0.14 16.37 9.29
N ASP A 332 -0.94 17.09 9.60
CA ASP A 332 -0.96 18.03 10.74
C ASP A 332 -0.81 17.30 12.09
N ASN A 333 -1.33 16.08 12.22
CA ASN A 333 -1.18 15.31 13.45
C ASN A 333 0.27 14.93 13.69
N TYR A 334 0.96 14.37 12.68
CA TYR A 334 2.36 14.01 12.79
C TYR A 334 3.21 15.25 13.13
N ALA A 335 3.01 16.35 12.40
CA ALA A 335 3.72 17.60 12.61
C ALA A 335 3.50 18.21 14.01
N THR A 336 2.35 17.94 14.63
CA THR A 336 2.00 18.45 15.97
C THR A 336 2.48 17.52 17.09
N LEU A 337 2.33 16.21 16.91
CA LEU A 337 2.54 15.20 17.96
C LEU A 337 3.98 14.70 18.05
N VAL A 338 4.74 14.79 16.95
CA VAL A 338 6.10 14.26 16.87
C VAL A 338 7.12 15.42 16.96
N PRO A 339 7.89 15.52 18.06
CA PRO A 339 8.95 16.52 18.17
C PRO A 339 9.99 16.38 17.06
N ALA A 340 10.57 17.50 16.62
CA ALA A 340 11.57 17.50 15.54
C ALA A 340 12.76 16.57 15.80
N SER A 341 13.20 16.45 17.06
CA SER A 341 14.26 15.50 17.45
C SER A 341 13.86 14.04 17.24
N VAL A 342 12.61 13.68 17.55
CA VAL A 342 12.08 12.34 17.33
C VAL A 342 11.90 12.07 15.84
N ALA A 343 11.40 13.04 15.07
CA ALA A 343 11.29 12.93 13.62
C ALA A 343 12.66 12.73 12.94
N GLU A 344 13.69 13.45 13.40
CA GLU A 344 15.07 13.28 12.90
C GLU A 344 15.60 11.87 13.18
N LEU A 345 15.42 11.34 14.40
CA LEU A 345 15.78 9.97 14.77
C LEU A 345 15.07 8.93 13.90
N VAL A 346 13.75 9.07 13.70
CA VAL A 346 12.96 8.17 12.85
C VAL A 346 13.44 8.22 11.40
N ASN A 347 13.80 9.40 10.90
CA ASN A 347 14.34 9.56 9.54
C ASN A 347 15.72 8.91 9.39
N GLU A 348 16.60 9.02 10.39
CA GLU A 348 17.90 8.31 10.39
C GLU A 348 17.70 6.79 10.30
N VAL A 349 16.73 6.25 11.04
CA VAL A 349 16.37 4.84 10.99
C VAL A 349 15.76 4.48 9.63
N TYR A 350 14.86 5.30 9.08
CA TYR A 350 14.29 5.09 7.75
C TYR A 350 15.40 4.97 6.69
N GLU A 351 16.37 5.89 6.68
CA GLU A 351 17.50 5.84 5.74
C GLU A 351 18.41 4.63 5.99
N ALA A 352 18.59 4.20 7.24
CA ALA A 352 19.34 2.99 7.56
C ALA A 352 18.66 1.72 7.06
N ILE A 353 17.32 1.60 7.20
CA ILE A 353 16.54 0.48 6.67
C ILE A 353 16.60 0.48 5.14
N LYS A 354 16.37 1.65 4.52
CA LYS A 354 16.47 1.85 3.08
C LYS A 354 17.82 1.41 2.50
N ALA A 355 18.90 1.66 3.24
CA ALA A 355 20.26 1.25 2.88
C ALA A 355 20.57 -0.23 3.18
N GLY A 356 19.65 -0.98 3.81
CA GLY A 356 19.85 -2.37 4.21
C GLY A 356 20.76 -2.56 5.42
N ASN A 357 20.95 -1.53 6.24
CA ASN A 357 21.84 -1.54 7.40
C ASN A 357 21.16 -2.01 8.70
N VAL A 358 19.84 -2.25 8.67
CA VAL A 358 19.05 -2.72 9.80
C VAL A 358 18.53 -4.13 9.48
N SER A 359 18.75 -5.08 10.39
CA SER A 359 18.23 -6.43 10.27
C SER A 359 16.87 -6.51 10.97
N ILE A 360 15.80 -6.67 10.19
CA ILE A 360 14.43 -6.72 10.70
C ILE A 360 13.90 -8.14 10.54
N ALA A 361 13.38 -8.73 11.61
CA ALA A 361 12.79 -10.06 11.53
C ALA A 361 11.53 -10.05 10.65
N THR A 362 11.19 -11.21 10.09
CA THR A 362 10.01 -11.42 9.27
C THR A 362 9.26 -12.65 9.75
N ALA A 363 7.94 -12.69 9.53
CA ALA A 363 7.10 -13.85 9.78
C ALA A 363 7.05 -14.84 8.61
N PHE A 364 7.76 -14.56 7.50
CA PHE A 364 7.84 -15.41 6.30
C PHE A 364 9.07 -16.32 6.27
#